data_AF-K1ZIB9-F1
#
_entry.id   AF-K1ZIB9-F1
#
_cell.length_a   1.000
_cell.length_b   1.000
_cell.length_c   1.000
_cell.angle_alpha   90.00
_cell.angle_beta   90.00
_cell.angle_gamma   90.00
#
_symmetry.space_group_name_H-M   'P 1'
#
loop_
_entity.id
_entity.type
_entity.pdbx_description
1 polymer ?
#
loop_
_entity_poly.entity_id
_entity_poly.type
_entity_poly.pdbx_seq_one_letter_code
_entity_poly.pdbx_strand_id
1 'polypeptide(L)'
;MFLWNLLKKFSKNNEKRQIIREVIFRLSLDKKQEQLYIESLDILDDEYLDLFYKKLTALIDILEEKDILISREKHIEKIQEIQIKEQKDTIYNTDFNILFDNI
;
A
#
# COMPACT_ATOMS: atom_id res chain seq x y z
N MET A 1 -2.51 -4.41 8.72
CA MET A 1 -3.65 -4.16 7.83
C MET A 1 -4.67 -3.26 8.52
N PHE A 2 -4.56 -1.95 8.33
CA PHE A 2 -5.48 -0.98 8.93
C PHE A 2 -6.76 -0.86 8.10
N LEU A 3 -6.65 -0.86 6.76
CA LEU A 3 -7.80 -0.75 5.87
C LEU A 3 -8.66 -2.00 5.88
N TRP A 4 -8.06 -3.20 5.94
CA TRP A 4 -8.82 -4.45 6.08
C TRP A 4 -9.69 -4.48 7.33
N ASN A 5 -9.10 -4.13 8.48
CA ASN A 5 -9.80 -4.10 9.76
C ASN A 5 -10.93 -3.06 9.77
N LEU A 6 -10.81 -2.01 8.97
CA LEU A 6 -11.85 -1.01 8.78
C LEU A 6 -12.95 -1.53 7.83
N LEU A 7 -12.59 -2.15 6.71
CA LEU A 7 -13.51 -2.72 5.73
C LEU A 7 -14.33 -3.89 6.29
N LYS A 8 -13.76 -4.67 7.20
CA LYS A 8 -14.46 -5.74 7.92
C LYS A 8 -15.59 -5.27 8.82
N LYS A 9 -15.58 -4.00 9.25
CA LYS A 9 -16.65 -3.46 10.11
C LYS A 9 -17.95 -3.25 9.35
N PHE A 10 -17.89 -3.17 8.02
CA PHE A 10 -19.06 -3.04 7.17
C PHE A 10 -19.61 -4.42 6.83
N SER A 11 -20.67 -4.81 7.52
CA SER A 11 -21.34 -6.10 7.31
C SER A 11 -22.64 -5.96 6.51
N LYS A 12 -23.24 -4.76 6.48
CA LYS A 12 -24.53 -4.54 5.83
C LYS A 12 -24.37 -4.38 4.33
N ASN A 13 -25.29 -4.96 3.57
CA ASN A 13 -25.26 -4.90 2.10
C ASN A 13 -25.33 -3.46 1.57
N ASN A 14 -26.06 -2.57 2.22
CA ASN A 14 -26.10 -1.16 1.84
C ASN A 14 -24.71 -0.48 1.99
N GLU A 15 -23.99 -0.79 3.08
CA GLU A 15 -22.64 -0.26 3.31
C GLU A 15 -21.65 -0.80 2.26
N LYS A 16 -21.73 -2.09 1.95
CA LYS A 16 -20.92 -2.71 0.88
C LYS A 16 -21.16 -2.03 -0.47
N ARG A 17 -22.43 -1.78 -0.83
CA ARG A 17 -22.78 -1.06 -2.07
C ARG A 17 -22.20 0.35 -2.08
N GLN A 18 -22.31 1.09 -0.98
CA GLN A 18 -21.74 2.45 -0.88
C GLN A 18 -20.22 2.45 -1.10
N ILE A 19 -19.51 1.50 -0.49
CA ILE A 19 -18.05 1.38 -0.67
C ILE A 19 -17.71 1.07 -2.13
N ILE A 20 -18.43 0.15 -2.76
CA ILE A 20 -18.18 -0.22 -4.17
C ILE A 20 -18.48 0.97 -5.09
N ARG A 21 -19.54 1.74 -4.85
CA ARG A 21 -19.85 2.97 -5.60
C ARG A 21 -18.72 4.00 -5.47
N GLU A 22 -18.23 4.21 -4.26
CA GLU A 22 -17.11 5.14 -4.02
C GLU A 22 -15.84 4.69 -4.74
N VAL A 23 -15.57 3.37 -4.79
CA VAL A 23 -14.44 2.81 -5.54
C VAL A 23 -14.61 3.09 -7.04
N ILE A 24 -15.79 2.80 -7.61
CA ILE A 24 -16.09 3.06 -9.03
C ILE A 24 -15.87 4.54 -9.36
N PHE A 25 -16.36 5.45 -8.51
CA PHE A 25 -16.19 6.89 -8.69
C PHE A 25 -14.71 7.30 -8.68
N ARG A 26 -13.91 6.75 -7.77
CA ARG A 26 -12.47 7.06 -7.66
C ARG A 26 -11.62 6.53 -8.80
N LEU A 27 -12.08 5.50 -9.51
CA LEU A 27 -11.38 4.97 -10.68
C LEU A 27 -11.32 5.96 -11.86
N SER A 28 -12.04 7.09 -11.79
CA SER A 28 -12.01 8.15 -12.81
C SER A 28 -12.27 7.61 -14.22
N LEU A 29 -13.24 6.70 -14.32
CA LEU A 29 -13.66 6.05 -15.56
C LEU A 29 -14.37 7.06 -16.48
N ASP A 30 -14.52 6.71 -17.75
CA ASP A 30 -15.43 7.49 -18.59
C ASP A 30 -16.88 7.33 -18.11
N LYS A 31 -17.71 8.36 -18.33
CA LYS A 31 -19.08 8.41 -17.81
C LYS A 31 -19.93 7.20 -18.21
N LYS A 32 -19.71 6.63 -19.39
CA LYS A 32 -20.49 5.49 -19.87
C LYS A 32 -20.07 4.22 -19.13
N GLN A 33 -18.77 4.02 -18.93
CA GLN A 33 -18.26 2.91 -18.11
C GLN A 33 -18.71 3.04 -16.65
N GLU A 34 -18.55 4.22 -16.06
CA GLU A 34 -19.00 4.49 -14.69
C GLU A 34 -20.48 4.11 -14.50
N GLN A 35 -21.34 4.60 -15.41
CA GLN A 35 -22.77 4.30 -15.37
C GLN A 35 -23.06 2.80 -15.49
N LEU A 36 -22.40 2.09 -16.41
CA LEU A 36 -22.56 0.64 -16.56
C LEU A 36 -22.17 -0.12 -15.28
N TYR A 37 -21.10 0.29 -14.60
CA TYR A 37 -20.69 -0.34 -13.34
C TYR A 37 -21.67 -0.07 -12.21
N ILE A 38 -22.23 1.14 -12.11
CA ILE A 38 -23.25 1.47 -11.11
C ILE A 38 -24.55 0.70 -11.38
N GLU A 39 -25.01 0.64 -12.63
CA GLU A 39 -26.18 -0.15 -13.01
C GLU A 39 -25.97 -1.64 -12.72
N SER A 40 -24.78 -2.17 -13.02
CA SER A 40 -24.41 -3.56 -12.71
C SER A 40 -24.39 -3.82 -11.20
N LEU A 41 -23.94 -2.84 -10.40
CA LEU A 41 -23.98 -2.93 -8.96
C LEU A 41 -25.41 -3.02 -8.44
N ASP A 42 -26.33 -2.24 -8.99
CA ASP A 42 -27.71 -2.18 -8.50
C ASP A 42 -28.50 -3.46 -8.73
N ILE A 43 -28.18 -4.23 -9.78
CA ILE A 43 -28.82 -5.51 -10.08
C ILE A 43 -28.18 -6.72 -9.38
N LEU A 44 -27.01 -6.56 -8.76
CA LEU A 44 -26.36 -7.64 -8.02
C LEU A 44 -27.26 -8.09 -6.86
N ASP A 45 -27.46 -9.40 -6.71
CA ASP A 45 -28.08 -9.94 -5.50
C ASP A 45 -27.11 -9.90 -4.31
N ASP A 46 -27.62 -10.23 -3.14
CA ASP A 46 -26.87 -10.15 -1.89
C ASP A 46 -25.68 -11.13 -1.84
N GLU A 47 -25.79 -12.29 -2.50
CA GLU A 47 -24.73 -13.30 -2.52
C GLU A 47 -23.55 -12.83 -3.40
N TYR A 48 -23.85 -12.38 -4.62
CA TYR A 48 -22.82 -11.88 -5.52
C TYR A 48 -22.24 -10.54 -5.05
N LEU A 49 -23.03 -9.70 -4.38
CA LEU A 49 -22.52 -8.48 -3.73
C LEU A 49 -21.48 -8.83 -2.65
N ASP A 50 -21.77 -9.84 -1.82
CA ASP A 50 -20.83 -10.29 -0.78
C ASP A 50 -19.56 -10.89 -1.40
N LEU A 51 -19.71 -11.70 -2.45
CA LEU A 51 -18.58 -12.26 -3.19
C LEU A 51 -17.70 -11.17 -3.82
N PHE A 52 -18.30 -10.17 -4.45
CA PHE A 52 -17.59 -9.04 -5.04
C PHE A 52 -16.84 -8.26 -3.96
N TYR A 53 -17.52 -7.95 -2.86
CA TYR A 53 -16.91 -7.22 -1.73
C TYR A 53 -15.72 -7.98 -1.15
N LYS A 54 -15.82 -9.30 -0.97
CA LYS A 54 -14.71 -10.16 -0.51
C LYS A 54 -13.51 -10.10 -1.46
N LYS A 55 -13.74 -10.16 -2.77
CA LYS A 55 -12.67 -10.05 -3.77
C LYS A 55 -12.00 -8.67 -3.74
N LEU A 56 -12.79 -7.61 -3.60
CA LEU A 56 -12.30 -6.24 -3.45
C LEU A 56 -11.42 -6.11 -2.20
N THR A 57 -11.88 -6.62 -1.05
CA THR A 57 -11.09 -6.59 0.20
C THR A 57 -9.80 -7.39 0.08
N ALA A 58 -9.83 -8.57 -0.54
CA ALA A 58 -8.63 -9.38 -0.74
C ALA A 58 -7.59 -8.69 -1.64
N LEU A 59 -8.05 -7.95 -2.65
CA LEU A 59 -7.17 -7.17 -3.51
C LEU A 59 -6.50 -6.03 -2.72
N ILE A 60 -7.25 -5.35 -1.85
CA ILE A 60 -6.70 -4.32 -0.96
C ILE A 60 -5.65 -4.91 -0.01
N ASP A 61 -5.90 -6.10 0.53
CA ASP A 61 -4.96 -6.81 1.39
C ASP A 61 -3.62 -7.07 0.67
N ILE A 62 -3.69 -7.57 -0.57
CA ILE A 62 -2.51 -7.81 -1.41
C ILE A 62 -1.74 -6.50 -1.69
N LEU A 63 -2.44 -5.40 -1.91
CA LEU A 63 -1.80 -4.09 -2.15
C LEU A 63 -1.14 -3.55 -0.87
N GLU A 64 -1.81 -3.62 0.28
CA GLU A 64 -1.20 -3.22 1.56
C GLU A 64 0.06 -4.04 1.86
N GLU A 65 0.03 -5.35 1.61
CA GLU A 65 1.20 -6.21 1.79
C GLU A 65 2.36 -5.81 0.87
N LYS A 66 2.08 -5.51 -0.40
CA LYS A 66 3.10 -5.03 -1.35
C LYS A 66 3.70 -3.69 -0.92
N ASP A 67 2.89 -2.74 -0.47
CA ASP A 67 3.36 -1.45 0.00
C ASP A 67 4.24 -1.58 1.26
N ILE A 68 3.89 -2.49 2.17
CA ILE A 68 4.73 -2.80 3.34
C ILE A 68 6.08 -3.37 2.90
N LEU A 69 6.10 -4.29 1.93
CA LEU A 69 7.34 -4.86 1.40
C LEU A 69 8.24 -3.80 0.76
N ILE A 70 7.68 -2.93 -0.10
CA ILE A 70 8.41 -1.82 -0.73
C ILE A 70 8.96 -0.85 0.32
N SER A 71 8.15 -0.52 1.34
CA SER A 71 8.61 0.35 2.44
C SER A 71 9.75 -0.29 3.23
N ARG A 72 9.74 -1.61 3.39
CA ARG A 72 10.78 -2.35 4.11
C ARG A 72 12.08 -2.39 3.32
N GLU A 73 12.01 -2.63 2.01
CA GLU A 73 13.18 -2.59 1.11
C GLU A 73 13.86 -1.23 1.14
N LYS A 74 13.09 -0.13 1.02
CA LYS A 74 13.62 1.24 1.12
C LYS A 74 14.26 1.54 2.47
N HIS A 75 13.76 0.95 3.55
CA HIS A 75 14.34 1.14 4.88
C HIS A 75 15.66 0.37 5.04
N ILE A 76 15.78 -0.81 4.42
CA ILE A 76 17.02 -1.59 4.41
C ILE A 76 18.09 -0.86 3.61
N GLU A 77 17.75 -0.33 2.44
CA GLU A 77 18.67 0.48 1.61
C GLU A 77 19.21 1.69 2.39
N LYS A 78 18.33 2.45 3.07
CA LYS A 78 18.77 3.57 3.92
C LYS A 78 19.71 3.16 5.05
N ILE A 79 19.46 2.02 5.69
CA ILE A 79 20.36 1.51 6.74
C ILE A 79 21.73 1.17 6.15
N GLN A 80 21.77 0.54 4.97
CA GLN A 80 23.03 0.21 4.29
C GLN A 80 23.80 1.47 3.87
N GLU A 81 23.12 2.50 3.37
CA GLU A 81 23.75 3.79 3.05
C GLU A 81 24.38 4.45 4.28
N ILE A 82 23.70 4.41 5.43
CA ILE A 82 24.24 4.94 6.69
C ILE A 82 25.50 4.16 7.11
N GLN A 83 25.46 2.82 7.07
CA GLN A 83 26.60 1.98 7.44
C GLN A 83 27.81 2.20 6.52
N ILE A 84 27.59 2.35 5.21
CA ILE A 84 28.66 2.64 4.25
C ILE A 84 29.29 4.01 4.53
N LYS A 85 28.46 5.00 4.87
CA LYS A 85 28.94 6.35 5.22
C LYS A 85 29.76 6.33 6.50
N GLU A 86 29.29 5.66 7.54
CA GLU A 86 30.01 5.51 8.81
C GLU A 86 31.37 4.82 8.60
N GLN A 87 31.43 3.75 7.80
CA GLN A 87 32.70 3.08 7.49
C GLN A 87 33.68 4.00 6.75
N LYS A 88 33.20 4.77 5.76
CA LYS A 88 34.05 5.74 5.05
C LYS A 88 34.57 6.83 5.98
N ASP A 89 33.72 7.36 6.86
CA ASP A 89 34.12 8.38 7.83
C ASP A 89 35.12 7.82 8.86
N THR A 90 35.03 6.52 9.19
CA THR A 90 36.00 5.85 10.07
C THR A 90 37.35 5.66 9.38
N ILE A 91 37.36 5.21 8.12
CA ILE A 91 38.59 5.07 7.32
C ILE A 91 39.27 6.43 7.14
N TYR A 92 38.51 7.47 6.80
CA TYR A 92 39.04 8.82 6.60
C TYR A 92 39.68 9.40 7.87
N ASN A 93 39.08 9.18 9.05
CA ASN A 93 39.67 9.59 10.32
C ASN A 93 40.92 8.78 10.68
N THR A 94 40.96 7.50 10.31
CA THR A 94 42.14 6.64 10.56
C THR A 94 43.31 7.07 9.69
N ASP A 95 43.07 7.36 8.41
CA ASP A 95 44.07 7.90 7.47
C ASP A 95 44.58 9.28 7.90
N PHE A 96 43.71 10.13 8.46
CA PHE A 96 44.11 11.42 9.04
C PHE A 96 45.04 11.22 10.24
N ASN A 97 44.71 10.33 11.18
CA ASN A 97 45.56 10.08 12.34
C ASN A 97 46.95 9.53 11.97
N ILE A 98 47.02 8.65 10.95
CA ILE A 98 48.31 8.11 10.46
C ILE A 98 49.23 9.19 9.87
N LEU A 99 48.65 10.24 9.26
CA LEU A 99 49.41 11.37 8.71
C LEU A 99 49.95 12.32 9.79
N PHE A 100 49.28 12.42 10.94
CA PHE A 100 49.71 13.28 12.05
C PHE A 100 50.63 12.56 13.06
N ASP A 101 50.55 11.24 13.19
CA ASP A 101 51.45 10.45 14.06
C ASP A 101 52.88 10.28 13.48
N ASN A 102 53.14 10.77 12.26
CA ASN A 102 54.45 10.72 11.59
C ASN A 102 55.17 12.09 11.49
N ILE A 103 54.73 13.11 12.25
CA ILE A 103 55.38 14.44 12.36
C ILE A 103 55.86 14.64 13.79
#